data_AF-A0A358EKE3-F1
#
_entry.id   AF-A0A358EKE3-F1
#
_cell.length_a   1.000
_cell.length_b   1.000
_cell.length_c   1.000
_cell.angle_alpha   90.00
_cell.angle_beta   90.00
_cell.angle_gamma   90.00
#
_symmetry.space_group_name_H-M   'P 1'
#
loop_
_entity.id
_entity.type
_entity.pdbx_description
1 polymer ?
#
loop_
_entity_poly.entity_id
_entity_poly.type
_entity_poly.pdbx_seq_one_letter_code
_entity_poly.pdbx_strand_id
1 'polypeptide(L)'
;MKHNLTALLLLVSGALTMSTSAAPPVAIVIHAGAGGKGIKMPANKEKQYHETLTRALRAGHAVLIKKGSALDAVQAAIVVMEDSTLFNAGKGAVFTSAGENELDASIMDGNTLLAGAVGGVTIIKNPIHAAHAVMKKTPHVMLAGKGADTFAKKVGLEIVPRKYFYTEDRWKQLEQWKAKQKTEEQSQLEMTREYLGTVGCAALDSAGNIAAGTSTGGLTGKQYGRIGDSPIIAAGTYADNASCAISCTGHGEF
;
A
#
# COMPACT_ATOMS: atom_id res chain seq x y z
N MET A 1 49.94 -60.19 -41.57
CA MET A 1 49.53 -58.78 -41.78
C MET A 1 48.08 -58.68 -41.32
N LYS A 2 47.80 -58.03 -40.18
CA LYS A 2 47.16 -56.69 -40.09
C LYS A 2 45.67 -56.77 -40.53
N HIS A 3 44.63 -56.50 -39.73
CA HIS A 3 44.43 -55.65 -38.55
C HIS A 3 43.19 -56.08 -37.75
N ASN A 4 43.27 -55.97 -36.41
CA ASN A 4 42.11 -56.04 -35.50
C ASN A 4 41.38 -54.69 -35.50
N LEU A 5 40.07 -54.69 -35.73
CA LEU A 5 39.21 -53.51 -35.64
C LEU A 5 38.42 -53.56 -34.32
N THR A 6 38.95 -52.91 -33.29
CA THR A 6 38.30 -52.77 -31.99
C THR A 6 37.32 -51.59 -32.06
N ALA A 7 36.01 -51.86 -32.07
CA ALA A 7 34.99 -50.83 -31.99
C ALA A 7 34.86 -50.34 -30.53
N LEU A 8 35.29 -49.10 -30.28
CA LEU A 8 35.17 -48.43 -28.98
C LEU A 8 33.78 -47.78 -28.89
N LEU A 9 32.87 -48.38 -28.13
CA LEU A 9 31.56 -47.81 -27.84
C LEU A 9 31.72 -46.75 -26.73
N LEU A 10 31.76 -45.47 -27.12
CA LEU A 10 31.73 -44.34 -26.18
C LEU A 10 30.29 -44.15 -25.68
N LEU A 11 29.98 -44.73 -24.52
CA LEU A 11 28.80 -44.39 -23.72
C LEU A 11 29.02 -43.02 -23.08
N VAL A 12 28.52 -41.96 -23.71
CA VAL A 12 28.41 -40.64 -23.09
C VAL A 12 27.21 -40.68 -22.14
N SER A 13 27.47 -40.96 -20.87
CA SER A 13 26.49 -40.77 -19.80
C SER A 13 26.31 -39.26 -19.54
N GLY A 14 25.43 -38.64 -20.32
CA GLY A 14 24.96 -37.28 -20.04
C GLY A 14 24.16 -37.29 -18.75
N ALA A 15 24.80 -36.95 -17.62
CA ALA A 15 24.09 -36.61 -16.40
C ALA A 15 23.33 -35.31 -16.65
N LEU A 16 22.02 -35.40 -16.91
CA LEU A 16 21.13 -34.26 -16.78
C LEU A 16 21.18 -33.82 -15.32
N THR A 17 21.98 -32.82 -15.00
CA THR A 17 21.83 -32.09 -13.74
C THR A 17 20.48 -31.39 -13.79
N MET A 18 19.48 -32.01 -13.15
CA MET A 18 18.26 -31.29 -12.80
C MET A 18 18.69 -30.14 -11.89
N SER A 19 18.82 -28.94 -12.46
CA SER A 19 18.89 -27.71 -11.69
C SER A 19 17.61 -27.64 -10.86
N THR A 20 17.71 -27.99 -9.59
CA THR A 20 16.69 -27.67 -8.60
C THR A 20 16.70 -26.15 -8.49
N SER A 21 15.93 -25.46 -9.34
CA SER A 21 15.61 -24.06 -9.13
C SER A 21 14.93 -24.01 -7.76
N ALA A 22 15.67 -23.54 -6.75
CA ALA A 22 15.09 -23.24 -5.45
C ALA A 22 13.92 -22.29 -5.72
N ALA A 23 12.74 -22.58 -5.15
CA ALA A 23 11.57 -21.71 -5.31
C ALA A 23 12.00 -20.26 -5.03
N PRO A 24 11.62 -19.28 -5.87
CA PRO A 24 12.08 -17.92 -5.73
C PRO A 24 11.78 -17.44 -4.30
N PRO A 25 12.73 -16.75 -3.65
CA PRO A 25 12.53 -16.30 -2.28
C PRO A 25 11.33 -15.36 -2.24
N VAL A 26 10.41 -15.61 -1.30
CA VAL A 26 9.33 -14.66 -1.03
C VAL A 26 9.92 -13.41 -0.39
N ALA A 27 9.37 -12.24 -0.70
CA ALA A 27 9.81 -10.97 -0.14
C ALA A 27 8.62 -10.06 0.14
N ILE A 28 8.75 -9.22 1.17
CA ILE A 28 7.76 -8.20 1.49
C ILE A 28 8.46 -6.97 2.07
N VAL A 29 8.07 -5.80 1.59
CA VAL A 29 8.56 -4.50 2.05
C VAL A 29 7.34 -3.62 2.34
N ILE A 30 7.37 -2.92 3.47
CA ILE A 30 6.31 -1.99 3.87
C ILE A 30 6.89 -0.61 4.19
N HIS A 31 6.08 0.43 4.06
CA HIS A 31 6.38 1.75 4.62
C HIS A 31 5.17 2.29 5.38
N ALA A 32 5.45 3.20 6.32
CA ALA A 32 4.45 3.91 7.12
C ALA A 32 4.61 5.43 7.03
N GLY A 33 5.18 5.88 5.92
CA GLY A 33 5.32 7.28 5.61
C GLY A 33 6.76 7.76 5.58
N ALA A 34 6.92 9.03 5.21
CA ALA A 34 8.19 9.73 5.23
C ALA A 34 8.08 10.99 6.10
N GLY A 35 9.19 11.43 6.68
CA GLY A 35 9.25 12.59 7.56
C GLY A 35 10.38 13.55 7.20
N GLY A 36 10.27 14.80 7.65
CA GLY A 36 11.33 15.80 7.55
C GLY A 36 12.53 15.50 8.45
N LYS A 37 13.68 16.11 8.12
CA LYS A 37 14.88 16.06 8.96
C LYS A 37 14.58 16.60 10.37
N GLY A 38 15.03 15.88 11.41
CA GLY A 38 15.00 16.36 12.79
C GLY A 38 13.75 16.04 13.61
N ILE A 39 12.80 15.27 13.07
CA ILE A 39 11.64 14.78 13.83
C ILE A 39 12.13 13.85 14.94
N LYS A 40 12.00 14.28 16.20
CA LYS A 40 12.23 13.44 17.38
C LYS A 40 10.92 12.84 17.85
N MET A 41 10.80 11.53 17.78
CA MET A 41 9.65 10.80 18.32
C MET A 41 9.92 10.40 19.76
N PRO A 42 8.95 10.55 20.68
CA PRO A 42 9.06 9.98 22.02
C PRO A 42 9.30 8.46 21.96
N ALA A 43 10.19 7.93 22.79
CA ALA A 43 10.62 6.52 22.72
C ALA A 43 9.45 5.51 22.86
N ASN A 44 8.43 5.85 23.64
CA ASN A 44 7.21 5.04 23.77
C ASN A 44 6.42 5.00 22.45
N LYS A 45 6.31 6.14 21.76
CA LYS A 45 5.63 6.23 20.47
C LYS A 45 6.43 5.47 19.42
N GLU A 46 7.75 5.65 19.37
CA GLU A 46 8.64 4.88 18.49
C GLU A 46 8.45 3.37 18.64
N LYS A 47 8.44 2.87 19.87
CA LYS A 47 8.16 1.47 20.16
C LYS A 47 6.82 1.00 19.58
N GLN A 48 5.75 1.78 19.74
CA GLN A 48 4.42 1.44 19.20
C GLN A 48 4.41 1.39 17.65
N TYR A 49 5.14 2.29 16.99
CA TYR A 49 5.32 2.25 15.53
C TYR A 49 6.04 0.96 15.12
N HIS A 50 7.17 0.62 15.74
CA HIS A 50 7.93 -0.60 15.44
C HIS A 50 7.12 -1.88 15.70
N GLU A 51 6.40 -1.96 16.81
CA GLU A 51 5.55 -3.10 17.12
C GLU A 51 4.44 -3.27 16.08
N THR A 52 3.80 -2.18 15.65
CA THR A 52 2.74 -2.24 14.65
C THR A 52 3.28 -2.55 13.25
N LEU A 53 4.41 -1.98 12.85
CA LEU A 53 5.09 -2.32 11.60
C LEU A 53 5.52 -3.79 11.57
N THR A 54 6.01 -4.30 12.70
CA THR A 54 6.34 -5.72 12.85
C THR A 54 5.11 -6.59 12.67
N ARG A 55 3.95 -6.21 13.21
CA ARG A 55 2.68 -6.92 13.00
C ARG A 55 2.24 -6.88 11.54
N ALA A 56 2.31 -5.73 10.88
CA ALA A 56 1.96 -5.58 9.47
C ALA A 56 2.84 -6.45 8.57
N LEU A 57 4.16 -6.39 8.78
CA LEU A 57 5.13 -7.19 8.04
C LEU A 57 4.87 -8.70 8.23
N ARG A 58 4.63 -9.13 9.47
CA ARG A 58 4.32 -10.53 9.79
C ARG A 58 3.00 -10.98 9.19
N ALA A 59 1.98 -10.13 9.15
CA ALA A 59 0.69 -10.46 8.55
C ALA A 59 0.84 -10.77 7.05
N GLY A 60 1.50 -9.90 6.30
CA GLY A 60 1.77 -10.15 4.88
C GLY A 60 2.74 -11.32 4.65
N HIS A 61 3.82 -11.42 5.43
CA HIS A 61 4.76 -12.54 5.33
C HIS A 61 4.10 -13.90 5.62
N ALA A 62 3.17 -13.95 6.57
CA ALA A 62 2.41 -15.17 6.89
C ALA A 62 1.56 -15.66 5.71
N VAL A 63 1.08 -14.76 4.85
CA VAL A 63 0.40 -15.12 3.59
C VAL A 63 1.40 -15.76 2.63
N LEU A 64 2.55 -15.12 2.42
CA LEU A 64 3.57 -15.58 1.46
C LEU A 64 4.14 -16.96 1.81
N ILE A 65 4.50 -17.21 3.08
CA ILE A 65 5.05 -18.52 3.50
C ILE A 65 4.02 -19.66 3.41
N LYS A 66 2.72 -19.33 3.38
CA LYS A 66 1.63 -20.27 3.13
C LYS A 66 1.30 -20.42 1.64
N LYS A 67 2.18 -19.90 0.76
CA LYS A 67 2.02 -19.89 -0.70
C LYS A 67 0.78 -19.10 -1.16
N GLY A 68 0.33 -18.12 -0.38
CA GLY A 68 -0.66 -17.15 -0.81
C GLY A 68 -0.08 -16.16 -1.83
N SER A 69 -0.94 -15.41 -2.51
CA SER A 69 -0.53 -14.48 -3.56
C SER A 69 0.13 -13.21 -3.01
N ALA A 70 0.93 -12.55 -3.85
CA ALA A 70 1.48 -11.23 -3.52
C ALA A 70 0.39 -10.19 -3.23
N LEU A 71 -0.73 -10.22 -3.97
CA LEU A 71 -1.90 -9.36 -3.75
C LEU A 71 -2.51 -9.54 -2.35
N ASP A 72 -2.65 -10.78 -1.90
CA ASP A 72 -3.21 -11.08 -0.58
C ASP A 72 -2.25 -10.63 0.54
N ALA A 73 -0.93 -10.80 0.33
CA ALA A 73 0.09 -10.35 1.27
C ALA A 73 0.12 -8.82 1.41
N VAL A 74 -0.01 -8.09 0.30
CA VAL A 74 -0.12 -6.63 0.27
C VAL A 74 -1.35 -6.16 1.06
N GLN A 75 -2.53 -6.74 0.80
CA GLN A 75 -3.75 -6.40 1.54
C GLN A 75 -3.58 -6.67 3.04
N ALA A 76 -3.08 -7.87 3.42
CA ALA A 76 -2.92 -8.24 4.82
C ALA A 76 -1.99 -7.29 5.59
N ALA A 77 -0.90 -6.83 4.97
CA ALA A 77 0.00 -5.87 5.60
C ALA A 77 -0.63 -4.48 5.73
N ILE A 78 -1.29 -3.98 4.67
CA ILE A 78 -1.88 -2.64 4.65
C ILE A 78 -3.07 -2.56 5.62
N VAL A 79 -3.90 -3.58 5.73
CA VAL A 79 -5.04 -3.62 6.67
C VAL A 79 -4.59 -3.41 8.12
N VAL A 80 -3.46 -4.02 8.53
CA VAL A 80 -2.93 -3.80 9.88
C VAL A 80 -2.57 -2.33 10.12
N MET A 81 -2.09 -1.64 9.08
CA MET A 81 -1.75 -0.23 9.16
C MET A 81 -2.99 0.68 9.04
N GLU A 82 -3.96 0.35 8.20
CA GLU A 82 -5.25 1.07 8.12
C GLU A 82 -6.06 0.97 9.42
N ASP A 83 -6.01 -0.16 10.12
CA ASP A 83 -6.72 -0.34 11.39
C ASP A 83 -6.03 0.37 12.58
N SER A 84 -4.81 0.88 12.36
CA SER A 84 -4.01 1.57 13.37
C SER A 84 -4.27 3.08 13.38
N THR A 85 -4.36 3.68 14.57
CA THR A 85 -4.45 5.14 14.71
C THR A 85 -3.12 5.85 14.48
N LEU A 86 -2.00 5.11 14.36
CA LEU A 86 -0.65 5.67 14.26
C LEU A 86 -0.33 6.20 12.85
N PHE A 87 -0.95 5.64 11.82
CA PHE A 87 -0.60 5.94 10.43
C PHE A 87 -1.69 6.76 9.75
N ASN A 88 -1.33 7.52 8.73
CA ASN A 88 -2.27 8.34 7.98
C ASN A 88 -2.95 7.51 6.90
N ALA A 89 -3.71 6.51 7.31
CA ALA A 89 -4.54 5.65 6.46
C ALA A 89 -5.64 5.03 7.33
N GLY A 90 -6.79 4.73 6.73
CA GLY A 90 -7.95 4.18 7.45
C GLY A 90 -8.23 4.94 8.75
N LYS A 91 -8.25 4.22 9.88
CA LYS A 91 -8.60 4.71 11.22
C LYS A 91 -7.77 5.91 11.69
N GLY A 92 -6.52 6.03 11.26
CA GLY A 92 -5.61 7.12 11.67
C GLY A 92 -5.51 8.27 10.67
N ALA A 93 -6.42 8.33 9.69
CA ALA A 93 -6.40 9.33 8.63
C ALA A 93 -6.48 10.77 9.15
N VAL A 94 -5.80 11.66 8.42
CA VAL A 94 -5.89 13.11 8.63
C VAL A 94 -7.26 13.64 8.22
N PHE A 95 -7.55 14.87 8.65
CA PHE A 95 -8.78 15.57 8.32
C PHE A 95 -8.58 16.56 7.17
N THR A 96 -9.61 16.69 6.34
CA THR A 96 -9.79 17.78 5.38
C THR A 96 -9.95 19.13 6.10
N SER A 97 -9.88 20.22 5.35
CA SER A 97 -10.18 21.58 5.86
C SER A 97 -11.58 21.69 6.49
N ALA A 98 -12.54 20.90 6.00
CA ALA A 98 -13.91 20.81 6.52
C ALA A 98 -14.04 19.97 7.81
N GLY A 99 -12.98 19.30 8.27
CA GLY A 99 -13.03 18.44 9.45
C GLY A 99 -13.58 17.03 9.19
N GLU A 100 -13.53 16.57 7.94
CA GLU A 100 -13.95 15.23 7.52
C GLU A 100 -12.73 14.36 7.16
N ASN A 101 -12.87 13.03 7.22
CA ASN A 101 -11.86 12.10 6.70
C ASN A 101 -12.26 11.64 5.29
N GLU A 102 -11.34 11.76 4.34
CA GLU A 102 -11.49 11.29 2.95
C GLU A 102 -10.27 10.43 2.61
N LEU A 103 -10.50 9.18 2.24
CA LEU A 103 -9.45 8.17 2.11
C LEU A 103 -9.23 7.79 0.65
N ASP A 104 -7.98 7.49 0.33
CA ASP A 104 -7.55 7.08 -1.01
C ASP A 104 -6.72 5.79 -0.90
N ALA A 105 -6.89 4.86 -1.85
CA ALA A 105 -6.04 3.68 -1.95
C ALA A 105 -6.00 3.11 -3.37
N SER A 106 -4.90 2.43 -3.71
CA SER A 106 -4.83 1.58 -4.90
C SER A 106 -4.02 0.32 -4.67
N ILE A 107 -4.22 -0.66 -5.55
CA ILE A 107 -3.53 -1.94 -5.59
C ILE A 107 -3.32 -2.37 -7.04
N MET A 108 -2.19 -3.00 -7.33
CA MET A 108 -1.85 -3.49 -8.67
C MET A 108 -1.22 -4.88 -8.61
N ASP A 109 -1.62 -5.73 -9.55
CA ASP A 109 -1.08 -7.07 -9.78
C ASP A 109 -0.04 -7.03 -10.91
N GLY A 110 1.21 -7.36 -10.61
CA GLY A 110 2.30 -7.35 -11.58
C GLY A 110 2.20 -8.46 -12.63
N ASN A 111 1.46 -9.54 -12.37
CA ASN A 111 1.32 -10.63 -13.33
C ASN A 111 0.31 -10.30 -14.44
N THR A 112 -0.79 -9.64 -14.08
CA THR A 112 -1.91 -9.38 -14.99
C THR A 112 -2.01 -7.93 -15.43
N LEU A 113 -1.23 -7.03 -14.79
CA LEU A 113 -1.35 -5.57 -14.88
C LEU A 113 -2.74 -5.03 -14.49
N LEU A 114 -3.61 -5.88 -13.92
CA LEU A 114 -4.87 -5.43 -13.37
C LEU A 114 -4.61 -4.56 -12.15
N ALA A 115 -5.38 -3.50 -12.06
CA ALA A 115 -5.30 -2.54 -10.98
C ALA A 115 -6.69 -2.13 -10.51
N GLY A 116 -6.75 -1.69 -9.25
CA GLY A 116 -7.95 -1.14 -8.66
C GLY A 116 -7.62 0.02 -7.74
N ALA A 117 -8.50 1.00 -7.69
CA ALA A 117 -8.31 2.21 -6.92
C ALA A 117 -9.64 2.78 -6.41
N VAL A 118 -9.57 3.43 -5.26
CA VAL A 118 -10.63 4.28 -4.71
C VAL A 118 -10.06 5.61 -4.27
N GLY A 119 -10.80 6.70 -4.50
CA GLY A 119 -10.43 8.04 -4.03
C GLY A 119 -11.58 8.75 -3.33
N GLY A 120 -11.28 9.51 -2.28
CA GLY A 120 -12.26 10.30 -1.52
C GLY A 120 -13.36 9.47 -0.86
N VAL A 121 -13.09 8.22 -0.46
CA VAL A 121 -14.09 7.37 0.23
C VAL A 121 -14.19 7.76 1.69
N THR A 122 -15.38 7.63 2.29
CA THR A 122 -15.65 8.23 3.61
C THR A 122 -16.17 7.26 4.66
N ILE A 123 -16.56 6.04 4.27
CA ILE A 123 -17.20 5.09 5.18
C ILE A 123 -16.68 3.65 5.02
N ILE A 124 -15.70 3.42 4.15
CA ILE A 124 -15.13 2.09 3.95
C ILE A 124 -13.99 1.91 4.93
N LYS A 125 -14.10 0.94 5.84
CA LYS A 125 -13.13 0.74 6.92
C LYS A 125 -11.70 0.56 6.42
N ASN A 126 -11.54 -0.27 5.39
CA ASN A 126 -10.25 -0.61 4.78
C ASN A 126 -10.26 -0.26 3.28
N PRO A 127 -9.85 0.96 2.89
CA PRO A 127 -9.78 1.39 1.50
C PRO A 127 -9.02 0.43 0.57
N ILE A 128 -7.97 -0.25 1.05
CA ILE A 128 -7.23 -1.22 0.23
C ILE A 128 -8.09 -2.39 -0.25
N HIS A 129 -9.04 -2.86 0.57
CA HIS A 129 -10.00 -3.89 0.15
C HIS A 129 -10.99 -3.35 -0.88
N ALA A 130 -11.34 -2.07 -0.81
CA ALA A 130 -12.19 -1.44 -1.82
C ALA A 130 -11.47 -1.34 -3.16
N ALA A 131 -10.20 -0.91 -3.16
CA ALA A 131 -9.36 -0.90 -4.35
C ALA A 131 -9.28 -2.31 -4.98
N HIS A 132 -8.99 -3.35 -4.18
CA HIS A 132 -8.99 -4.73 -4.67
C HIS A 132 -10.36 -5.19 -5.20
N ALA A 133 -11.46 -4.79 -4.56
CA ALA A 133 -12.80 -5.10 -5.02
C ALA A 133 -13.14 -4.41 -6.34
N VAL A 134 -12.70 -3.15 -6.56
CA VAL A 134 -12.85 -2.45 -7.84
C VAL A 134 -12.17 -3.26 -8.95
N MET A 135 -10.91 -3.68 -8.72
CA MET A 135 -10.13 -4.50 -9.66
C MET A 135 -10.82 -5.82 -10.03
N LYS A 136 -11.42 -6.52 -9.05
CA LYS A 136 -11.98 -7.87 -9.26
C LYS A 136 -13.45 -7.92 -9.61
N LYS A 137 -14.24 -6.90 -9.27
CA LYS A 137 -15.71 -6.94 -9.34
C LYS A 137 -16.30 -5.88 -10.26
N THR A 138 -15.46 -5.15 -11.01
CA THR A 138 -15.91 -4.15 -11.98
C THR A 138 -15.03 -4.20 -13.23
N PRO A 139 -15.50 -3.68 -14.38
CA PRO A 139 -14.65 -3.48 -15.55
C PRO A 139 -13.80 -2.18 -15.46
N HIS A 140 -13.76 -1.53 -14.30
CA HIS A 140 -13.13 -0.22 -14.10
C HIS A 140 -11.88 -0.35 -13.23
N VAL A 141 -10.96 0.60 -13.40
CA VAL A 141 -9.76 0.69 -12.56
C VAL A 141 -9.99 1.56 -11.32
N MET A 142 -10.74 2.65 -11.42
CA MET A 142 -10.90 3.61 -10.34
C MET A 142 -12.35 4.03 -10.15
N LEU A 143 -12.80 4.05 -8.88
CA LEU A 143 -14.04 4.69 -8.46
C LEU A 143 -13.73 5.79 -7.43
N ALA A 144 -14.59 6.80 -7.32
CA ALA A 144 -14.36 7.88 -6.35
C ALA A 144 -15.63 8.32 -5.60
N GLY A 145 -15.40 8.93 -4.44
CA GLY A 145 -16.42 9.57 -3.61
C GLY A 145 -17.58 8.65 -3.23
N LYS A 146 -18.78 9.24 -3.22
CA LYS A 146 -20.03 8.53 -2.87
C LYS A 146 -20.33 7.34 -3.78
N GLY A 147 -19.86 7.35 -5.02
CA GLY A 147 -20.00 6.23 -5.95
C GLY A 147 -19.22 5.01 -5.48
N ALA A 148 -17.96 5.19 -5.09
CA ALA A 148 -17.14 4.15 -4.49
C ALA A 148 -17.71 3.63 -3.16
N ASP A 149 -18.20 4.52 -2.29
CA ASP A 149 -18.86 4.13 -1.04
C ASP A 149 -20.13 3.27 -1.29
N THR A 150 -20.90 3.61 -2.33
CA THR A 150 -22.10 2.86 -2.73
C THR A 150 -21.74 1.49 -3.30
N PHE A 151 -20.71 1.44 -4.14
CA PHE A 151 -20.16 0.19 -4.66
C PHE A 151 -19.70 -0.73 -3.52
N ALA A 152 -18.93 -0.21 -2.58
CA ALA A 152 -18.41 -0.98 -1.45
C ALA A 152 -19.52 -1.64 -0.62
N LYS A 153 -20.62 -0.90 -0.36
CA LYS A 153 -21.83 -1.45 0.25
C LYS A 153 -22.41 -2.60 -0.56
N LYS A 154 -22.58 -2.41 -1.87
CA LYS A 154 -23.18 -3.39 -2.78
C LYS A 154 -22.38 -4.70 -2.83
N VAL A 155 -21.05 -4.63 -2.77
CA VAL A 155 -20.18 -5.82 -2.81
C VAL A 155 -19.87 -6.42 -1.44
N GLY A 156 -20.50 -5.92 -0.38
CA GLY A 156 -20.44 -6.48 0.98
C GLY A 156 -19.17 -6.15 1.77
N LEU A 157 -18.50 -5.03 1.49
CA LEU A 157 -17.36 -4.58 2.30
C LEU A 157 -17.83 -4.03 3.65
N GLU A 158 -16.95 -4.07 4.65
CA GLU A 158 -17.24 -3.52 5.98
C GLU A 158 -17.36 -1.99 5.91
N ILE A 159 -18.55 -1.49 6.25
CA ILE A 159 -18.87 -0.08 6.31
C ILE A 159 -18.92 0.37 7.76
N VAL A 160 -18.21 1.46 8.06
CA VAL A 160 -18.13 2.05 9.39
C VAL A 160 -18.72 3.46 9.40
N PRO A 161 -19.23 3.92 10.55
CA PRO A 161 -19.60 5.33 10.69
C PRO A 161 -18.34 6.19 10.57
N ARG A 162 -18.47 7.43 10.04
CA ARG A 162 -17.34 8.36 9.88
C ARG A 162 -16.52 8.56 11.15
N LYS A 163 -17.17 8.56 12.32
CA LYS A 163 -16.54 8.65 13.64
C LYS A 163 -15.47 7.58 13.89
N TYR A 164 -15.49 6.44 13.19
CA TYR A 164 -14.46 5.42 13.28
C TYR A 164 -13.05 5.96 12.95
N PHE A 165 -12.95 6.86 11.96
CA PHE A 165 -11.69 7.45 11.50
C PHE A 165 -11.22 8.63 12.38
N TYR A 166 -12.05 9.07 13.32
CA TYR A 166 -11.69 10.17 14.20
C TYR A 166 -10.61 9.73 15.19
N THR A 167 -9.55 10.53 15.29
CA THR A 167 -8.61 10.46 16.40
C THR A 167 -8.32 11.86 16.92
N GLU A 168 -8.18 11.96 18.24
CA GLU A 168 -7.91 13.24 18.91
C GLU A 168 -6.60 13.87 18.44
N ASP A 169 -5.56 13.05 18.22
CA ASP A 169 -4.26 13.51 17.73
C ASP A 169 -4.36 14.15 16.33
N ARG A 170 -5.12 13.55 15.41
CA ARG A 170 -5.33 14.09 14.06
C ARG A 170 -6.23 15.33 14.07
N TRP A 171 -7.19 15.39 14.99
CA TRP A 171 -8.04 16.57 15.15
C TRP A 171 -7.22 17.78 15.59
N LYS A 172 -6.36 17.60 16.60
CA LYS A 172 -5.42 18.65 17.05
C LYS A 172 -4.49 19.12 15.93
N GLN A 173 -4.04 18.22 15.06
CA GLN A 173 -3.24 18.60 13.87
C GLN A 173 -4.03 19.49 12.92
N LEU A 174 -5.33 19.23 12.71
CA LEU A 174 -6.19 20.09 11.92
C LEU A 174 -6.38 21.47 12.58
N GLU A 175 -6.61 21.53 13.89
CA GLU A 175 -6.77 22.79 14.62
C GLU A 175 -5.50 23.65 14.53
N GLN A 176 -4.33 23.03 14.71
CA GLN A 176 -3.04 23.69 14.52
C GLN A 176 -2.87 24.20 13.09
N TRP A 177 -3.22 23.40 12.09
CA TRP A 177 -3.21 23.81 10.69
C TRP A 177 -4.14 25.02 10.48
N LYS A 178 -5.38 24.98 10.97
CA LYS A 178 -6.35 26.11 10.87
C LYS A 178 -5.85 27.38 11.55
N ALA A 179 -5.11 27.26 12.65
CA ALA A 179 -4.53 28.41 13.34
C ALA A 179 -3.42 29.06 12.50
N LYS A 180 -2.52 28.27 11.91
CA LYS A 180 -1.43 28.76 11.03
C LYS A 180 -1.98 29.52 9.81
N GLN A 181 -3.06 29.02 9.21
CA GLN A 181 -3.72 29.69 8.07
C GLN A 181 -4.30 31.08 8.38
N LYS A 182 -4.51 31.43 9.66
CA LYS A 182 -5.03 32.74 10.07
C LYS A 182 -3.92 33.77 10.35
N THR A 183 -2.70 33.31 10.63
CA THR A 183 -1.59 34.17 11.07
C THR A 183 -0.64 34.56 9.93
N GLU A 184 -0.64 33.80 8.84
CA GLU A 184 0.19 34.08 7.67
C GLU A 184 -0.66 34.77 6.59
N GLU A 185 -0.49 36.09 6.42
CA GLU A 185 -0.93 36.80 5.21
C GLU A 185 -0.17 36.19 4.02
N GLN A 186 -0.85 35.36 3.23
CA GLN A 186 -0.43 34.86 1.92
C GLN A 186 1.06 34.47 1.81
N SER A 187 1.44 33.30 2.33
CA SER A 187 2.63 32.60 1.84
C SER A 187 2.24 31.20 1.35
N GLN A 188 2.87 30.81 0.26
CA GLN A 188 2.59 29.62 -0.52
C GLN A 188 2.71 28.36 0.34
N LEU A 189 1.62 27.58 0.45
CA LEU A 189 1.63 26.11 0.49
C LEU A 189 2.81 25.44 1.24
N GLU A 190 3.23 25.97 2.39
CA GLU A 190 4.08 25.20 3.31
C GLU A 190 3.17 24.18 4.01
N MET A 191 2.71 23.21 3.22
CA MET A 191 2.09 21.99 3.71
C MET A 191 3.13 21.33 4.59
N THR A 192 2.89 21.46 5.89
CA THR A 192 3.83 21.05 6.91
C THR A 192 4.24 19.60 6.64
N ARG A 193 5.50 19.43 6.29
CA ARG A 193 6.20 18.14 6.05
C ARG A 193 6.23 17.23 7.28
N GLU A 194 5.48 17.58 8.32
CA GLU A 194 5.72 17.11 9.66
C GLU A 194 5.31 15.65 9.83
N TYR A 195 4.30 15.11 9.13
CA TYR A 195 3.98 13.68 9.24
C TYR A 195 3.23 13.15 7.99
N LEU A 196 3.94 12.86 6.89
CA LEU A 196 3.36 12.11 5.77
C LEU A 196 3.27 10.65 6.19
N GLY A 197 2.17 10.24 6.81
CA GLY A 197 1.98 8.89 7.35
C GLY A 197 1.36 7.89 6.36
N THR A 198 1.45 8.13 5.04
CA THR A 198 0.91 7.24 4.01
C THR A 198 1.52 5.85 4.14
N VAL A 199 0.71 4.82 4.00
CA VAL A 199 1.14 3.43 4.19
C VAL A 199 1.16 2.70 2.86
N GLY A 200 2.00 1.70 2.77
CA GLY A 200 2.07 0.90 1.56
C GLY A 200 2.93 -0.34 1.69
N CYS A 201 2.80 -1.21 0.70
CA CYS A 201 3.41 -2.53 0.68
C CYS A 201 3.74 -2.94 -0.76
N ALA A 202 4.90 -3.57 -0.94
CA ALA A 202 5.25 -4.33 -2.13
C ALA A 202 5.64 -5.76 -1.71
N ALA A 203 5.21 -6.76 -2.48
CA ALA A 203 5.46 -8.16 -2.16
C ALA A 203 5.83 -8.97 -3.41
N LEU A 204 6.59 -10.05 -3.20
CA LEU A 204 6.96 -11.09 -4.15
C LEU A 204 6.52 -12.44 -3.56
N ASP A 205 5.68 -13.18 -4.30
CA ASP A 205 5.23 -14.51 -3.89
C ASP A 205 6.09 -15.66 -4.43
N SER A 206 5.82 -16.87 -3.95
CA SER A 206 6.60 -18.07 -4.30
C SER A 206 6.44 -18.52 -5.75
N ALA A 207 5.46 -17.96 -6.48
CA ALA A 207 5.29 -18.18 -7.92
C ALA A 207 6.06 -17.15 -8.76
N GLY A 208 6.75 -16.20 -8.12
CA GLY A 208 7.49 -15.14 -8.80
C GLY A 208 6.63 -13.94 -9.17
N ASN A 209 5.38 -13.85 -8.71
CA ASN A 209 4.53 -12.70 -8.99
C ASN A 209 4.76 -11.59 -7.98
N ILE A 210 4.72 -10.35 -8.45
CA ILE A 210 4.82 -9.17 -7.60
C ILE A 210 3.51 -8.41 -7.56
N ALA A 211 3.29 -7.71 -6.45
CA ALA A 211 2.16 -6.81 -6.28
C ALA A 211 2.56 -5.61 -5.43
N ALA A 212 1.84 -4.50 -5.60
CA ALA A 212 2.00 -3.30 -4.79
C ALA A 212 0.65 -2.73 -4.39
N GLY A 213 0.61 -2.02 -3.26
CA GLY A 213 -0.55 -1.25 -2.83
C GLY A 213 -0.17 -0.10 -1.93
N THR A 214 -0.97 0.96 -1.97
CA THR A 214 -0.77 2.19 -1.20
C THR A 214 -2.13 2.69 -0.66
N SER A 215 -2.14 3.21 0.56
CA SER A 215 -3.35 3.73 1.21
C SER A 215 -3.04 4.98 2.04
N THR A 216 -3.92 5.99 1.99
CA THR A 216 -3.69 7.28 2.66
C THR A 216 -4.99 7.98 3.08
N GLY A 217 -4.89 8.86 4.09
CA GLY A 217 -5.88 9.92 4.35
C GLY A 217 -5.64 11.21 3.54
N GLY A 218 -4.53 11.31 2.80
CA GLY A 218 -4.12 12.50 2.08
C GLY A 218 -3.39 13.50 2.97
N LEU A 219 -3.64 14.79 2.79
CA LEU A 219 -2.98 15.87 3.54
C LEU A 219 -3.92 16.49 4.58
N THR A 220 -3.38 16.84 5.75
CA THR A 220 -4.10 17.62 6.76
C THR A 220 -4.53 18.95 6.14
N GLY A 221 -5.80 19.30 6.29
CA GLY A 221 -6.35 20.54 5.75
C GLY A 221 -6.57 20.53 4.23
N LYS A 222 -6.47 19.36 3.57
CA LYS A 222 -6.73 19.28 2.12
C LYS A 222 -8.10 19.87 1.77
N GLN A 223 -8.15 20.50 0.59
CA GLN A 223 -9.39 21.02 0.04
C GLN A 223 -10.30 19.86 -0.38
N TYR A 224 -11.60 20.10 -0.32
CA TYR A 224 -12.66 19.14 -0.63
C TYR A 224 -12.38 18.38 -1.93
N GLY A 225 -12.39 17.04 -1.85
CA GLY A 225 -12.19 16.19 -3.03
C GLY A 225 -10.77 16.15 -3.59
N ARG A 226 -9.77 16.74 -2.91
CA ARG A 226 -8.35 16.58 -3.31
C ARG A 226 -7.95 15.11 -3.22
N ILE A 227 -7.52 14.58 -4.36
CA ILE A 227 -6.97 13.24 -4.53
C ILE A 227 -5.46 13.36 -4.78
N GLY A 228 -4.66 12.62 -4.00
CA GLY A 228 -3.19 12.59 -4.14
C GLY A 228 -2.68 11.51 -5.10
N ASP A 229 -1.41 11.13 -4.97
CA ASP A 229 -0.73 10.09 -5.75
C ASP A 229 -1.24 8.68 -5.45
N SER A 230 -1.60 8.41 -4.19
CA SER A 230 -1.82 7.05 -3.69
C SER A 230 -2.87 6.22 -4.43
N PRO A 231 -4.00 6.77 -4.95
CA PRO A 231 -4.94 6.02 -5.77
C PRO A 231 -4.64 6.08 -7.28
N ILE A 232 -3.60 6.81 -7.70
CA ILE A 232 -3.23 6.99 -9.11
C ILE A 232 -2.16 5.96 -9.47
N ILE A 233 -2.55 4.98 -10.29
CA ILE A 233 -1.63 3.95 -10.79
C ILE A 233 -0.49 4.61 -11.58
N ALA A 234 0.73 4.11 -11.36
CA ALA A 234 2.00 4.64 -11.85
C ALA A 234 2.47 5.95 -11.20
N ALA A 235 1.72 6.55 -10.27
CA ALA A 235 2.22 7.60 -9.39
C ALA A 235 2.45 7.08 -7.96
N GLY A 236 1.38 6.66 -7.28
CA GLY A 236 1.44 6.13 -5.92
C GLY A 236 1.77 4.64 -5.86
N THR A 237 1.26 3.87 -6.82
CA THR A 237 1.36 2.40 -6.85
C THR A 237 1.64 1.89 -8.26
N TYR A 238 2.61 0.98 -8.39
CA TYR A 238 2.88 0.29 -9.65
C TYR A 238 3.37 -1.14 -9.39
N ALA A 239 2.98 -2.09 -10.23
CA ALA A 239 3.53 -3.44 -10.21
C ALA A 239 3.54 -4.04 -11.63
N ASP A 240 4.65 -4.64 -12.01
CA ASP A 240 4.81 -5.36 -13.27
C ASP A 240 5.91 -6.43 -13.11
N ASN A 241 5.55 -7.71 -13.31
CA ASN A 241 6.45 -8.85 -13.19
C ASN A 241 7.70 -8.72 -14.09
N ALA A 242 7.63 -7.95 -15.19
CA ALA A 242 8.77 -7.70 -16.06
C ALA A 242 9.75 -6.65 -15.50
N SER A 243 9.39 -5.93 -14.43
CA SER A 243 10.19 -4.87 -13.85
C SER A 243 10.19 -4.86 -12.32
N CYS A 244 9.23 -4.19 -11.68
CA CYS A 244 9.23 -3.95 -10.24
C CYS A 244 7.84 -3.68 -9.65
N ALA A 245 7.76 -3.75 -8.32
CA ALA A 245 6.62 -3.35 -7.51
C ALA A 245 7.02 -2.16 -6.64
N ILE A 246 6.26 -1.07 -6.72
CA ILE A 246 6.55 0.23 -6.10
C ILE A 246 5.30 0.71 -5.35
N SER A 247 5.51 1.17 -4.13
CA SER A 247 4.54 1.94 -3.34
C SER A 247 5.22 3.21 -2.84
N CYS A 248 4.58 4.34 -3.07
CA CYS A 248 5.12 5.66 -2.78
C CYS A 248 4.50 6.28 -1.52
N THR A 249 5.25 7.20 -0.94
CA THR A 249 4.77 8.13 0.08
C THR A 249 5.49 9.45 -0.14
N GLY A 250 4.79 10.56 0.02
CA GLY A 250 5.37 11.84 -0.33
C GLY A 250 4.34 12.95 -0.37
N HIS A 251 4.74 14.01 -1.05
CA HIS A 251 3.85 15.09 -1.41
C HIS A 251 3.22 14.75 -2.76
N GLY A 252 1.99 14.22 -2.74
CA GLY A 252 1.39 13.52 -3.88
C GLY A 252 1.21 14.32 -5.19
N GLU A 253 1.49 15.62 -5.17
CA GLU A 253 1.57 16.48 -6.34
C GLU A 253 2.87 16.29 -7.16
N PHE A 254 3.90 15.64 -6.62
CA PHE A 254 5.24 15.46 -7.24
C PHE A 254 5.67 14.00 -7.39
#